data_AF-A0A973FSJ2-F1
#
_entry.id   AF-A0A973FSJ2-F1
#
_cell.length_a   1.000
_cell.length_b   1.000
_cell.length_c   1.000
_cell.angle_alpha   90.00
_cell.angle_beta   90.00
_cell.angle_gamma   90.00
#
_symmetry.space_group_name_H-M   'P 1'
#
loop_
_entity.id
_entity.type
_entity.pdbx_description
1 polymer ?
#
loop_
_entity_poly.entity_id
_entity_poly.type
_entity_poly.pdbx_seq_one_letter_code
_entity_poly.pdbx_strand_id
1 'polypeptide(L)' 'TAESNTRLSGSATTTVSRADYGLDIPSVPMVANVSEQVKIEISFMAASS' A
#
# COMPACT_ATOMS: atom_id res chain seq x y z
N THR A 1 6.27 -15.92 4.51
CA THR A 1 6.44 -17.38 4.66
C THR A 1 7.46 -17.85 3.63
N ALA A 2 8.48 -18.61 4.02
CA ALA A 2 9.41 -19.17 3.03
C ALA A 2 8.67 -20.21 2.17
N GLU A 3 8.69 -20.07 0.84
CA GLU A 3 8.04 -20.99 -0.09
C GLU A 3 8.99 -22.13 -0.52
N SER A 4 10.30 -21.85 -0.58
CA SER A 4 11.39 -22.81 -0.77
C SER A 4 12.73 -22.15 -0.38
N ASN A 5 13.85 -22.88 -0.43
CA ASN A 5 15.18 -22.34 -0.07
C ASN A 5 15.63 -21.11 -0.90
N THR A 6 15.02 -20.88 -2.07
CA THR A 6 15.37 -19.78 -2.98
C THR A 6 14.23 -18.80 -3.18
N ARG A 7 13.08 -19.00 -2.52
CA ARG A 7 11.87 -18.22 -2.77
C ARG A 7 11.15 -17.88 -1.48
N LEU A 8 10.86 -16.59 -1.34
CA LEU A 8 10.12 -16.02 -0.22
C LEU A 8 8.86 -15.33 -0.76
N SER A 9 7.71 -15.61 -0.17
CA SER A 9 6.51 -14.81 -0.41
C SER A 9 5.95 -14.25 0.89
N GLY A 10 5.13 -13.23 0.78
CA GLY A 10 4.43 -12.68 1.92
C GLY A 10 3.46 -11.59 1.53
N SER A 11 2.70 -11.17 2.53
CA SER A 11 1.92 -9.95 2.48
C SER A 11 2.36 -9.01 3.60
N ALA A 12 2.25 -7.72 3.33
CA ALA A 12 2.45 -6.67 4.31
C ALA A 12 1.29 -5.68 4.23
N THR A 13 0.97 -5.07 5.36
CA THR A 13 -0.06 -4.04 5.44
C THR A 13 0.44 -2.92 6.33
N THR A 14 0.17 -1.69 5.92
CA THR A 14 0.40 -0.50 6.73
C THR A 14 -0.67 0.55 6.44
N THR A 15 -0.72 1.58 7.27
CA THR A 15 -1.59 2.74 7.09
C THR A 15 -0.75 4.00 7.15
N VAL A 16 -0.94 4.89 6.18
CA VAL A 16 -0.22 6.19 6.08
C VAL A 16 -1.21 7.34 5.89
N SER A 17 -0.83 8.56 6.26
CA SER A 17 -1.57 9.75 5.82
C SER A 17 -1.20 10.06 4.37
N ARG A 18 -2.20 10.30 3.53
CA ARG A 18 -1.96 10.77 2.15
C ARG A 18 -1.27 12.14 2.10
N ALA A 19 -1.43 12.94 3.14
CA ALA A 19 -0.85 14.28 3.23
C ALA A 19 0.68 14.23 3.35
N ASP A 20 1.24 13.18 3.98
CA ASP A 20 2.69 12.96 4.09
C ASP A 20 3.37 12.81 2.70
N TYR A 21 2.58 12.47 1.67
CA TYR A 21 3.03 12.26 0.30
C TYR A 21 2.55 13.35 -0.67
N GLY A 22 1.98 14.45 -0.16
CA GLY A 22 1.48 15.55 -0.99
C GLY A 22 0.30 15.15 -1.89
N LEU A 23 -0.45 14.13 -1.51
CA LEU A 23 -1.62 13.68 -2.26
C LEU A 23 -2.86 14.44 -1.81
N ASP A 24 -3.16 15.54 -2.50
CA ASP A 24 -4.35 16.36 -2.28
C ASP A 24 -5.57 15.85 -3.04
N ILE A 25 -6.75 16.01 -2.43
CA ILE A 25 -8.02 15.62 -3.04
C ILE A 25 -8.63 16.88 -3.68
N PRO A 26 -8.82 16.88 -5.01
CA PRO A 26 -9.41 18.03 -5.69
C PRO A 26 -10.87 18.20 -5.26
N SER A 27 -11.26 19.45 -5.00
CA SER A 27 -12.64 19.79 -4.65
C SER A 27 -13.48 19.87 -5.92
N VAL A 28 -14.12 18.75 -6.27
CA VAL A 28 -15.08 18.66 -7.37
C VAL A 28 -16.41 18.08 -6.86
N PRO A 29 -17.57 18.47 -7.44
CA PRO A 29 -18.88 18.11 -6.89
C PRO A 29 -19.15 16.61 -6.73
N MET A 30 -18.43 15.76 -7.47
CA MET A 30 -18.57 14.31 -7.45
C MET A 30 -17.64 13.60 -6.45
N VAL A 31 -16.71 14.31 -5.81
CA VAL A 31 -15.72 13.74 -4.89
C VAL A 31 -15.92 14.34 -3.50
N ALA A 32 -16.42 13.52 -2.58
CA ALA A 32 -16.59 13.88 -1.18
C ALA A 32 -16.14 12.72 -0.28
N ASN A 33 -15.78 13.04 0.97
CA ASN A 33 -15.51 12.07 2.03
C ASN A 33 -14.34 11.11 1.76
N VAL A 34 -13.26 11.61 1.16
CA VAL A 34 -12.02 10.83 1.00
C VAL A 34 -11.23 10.87 2.31
N SER A 35 -10.98 9.69 2.88
CA SER A 35 -10.17 9.52 4.10
C SER A 35 -8.76 10.07 3.90
N GLU A 36 -8.19 10.62 4.97
CA GLU A 36 -6.78 10.98 5.02
C GLU A 36 -5.89 9.73 5.20
N GLN A 37 -6.35 8.77 6.00
CA GLN A 37 -5.67 7.51 6.22
C GLN A 37 -5.88 6.57 5.04
N VAL A 38 -4.78 6.09 4.46
CA VAL A 38 -4.74 5.17 3.33
C VAL A 38 -4.10 3.86 3.76
N LYS A 39 -4.84 2.76 3.59
CA LYS A 39 -4.30 1.41 3.79
C LYS A 39 -3.50 0.99 2.56
N ILE A 40 -2.27 0.58 2.78
CA ILE A 40 -1.40 0.00 1.74
C ILE A 40 -1.31 -1.50 2.01
N GLU A 41 -1.65 -2.30 1.00
CA GLU A 41 -1.48 -3.75 1.02
C GLU A 41 -0.49 -4.14 -0.07
N ILE A 42 0.53 -4.90 0.31
CA ILE A 42 1.58 -5.38 -0.59
C ILE A 42 1.59 -6.90 -0.53
N SER A 43 1.47 -7.55 -1.68
CA SER A 43 1.74 -8.97 -1.86
C SER A 43 3.04 -9.10 -2.63
N PHE A 44 4.03 -9.79 -2.08
CA PHE A 44 5.36 -9.86 -2.67
C PHE A 44 5.86 -11.30 -2.82
N MET A 45 6.74 -11.47 -3.79
CA MET A 45 7.53 -12.67 -4.03
C MET A 45 8.96 -12.25 -4.35
N ALA A 46 9.92 -12.76 -3.61
CA ALA A 46 11.35 -12.55 -3.81
C ALA A 46 12.01 -13.89 -4.16
N ALA A 47 12.95 -13.86 -5.10
CA ALA A 47 13.76 -15.01 -5.48
C ALA A 47 15.24 -14.65 -5.41
N SER A 48 16.08 -15.56 -4.92
CA SER A 48 17.53 -15.43 -4.98
C SER A 48 18.03 -15.72 -6.40
N SER A 49 18.96 -14.92 -6.90
CA SER A 49 19.65 -15.13 -8.18
C SER A 49 20.71 -16.23 -8.09
#